data_AF-A0A453P032-F1
#
_entry.id   AF-A0A453P032-F1
#
_cell.length_a   1.000
_cell.length_b   1.000
_cell.length_c   1.000
_cell.angle_alpha   90.00
_cell.angle_beta   90.00
_cell.angle_gamma   90.00
#
_symmetry.space_group_name_H-M   'P 1'
#
loop_
_entity.id
_entity.type
_entity.pdbx_description
1 polymer ?
#
loop_
_entity_poly.entity_id
_entity_poly.type
_entity_poly.pdbx_seq_one_letter_code
_entity_poly.pdbx_strand_id
1 'polypeptide(L)'
;MALRSELADIKKLDSSATTYFNKMKVLADTLTSIGRPLSDEEFAGFVIKGLDADYDNLAEAVHNAKPAMPPHELYSRLLFTEQRVEA
;
A
#
# COMPACT_ATOMS: atom_id res chain seq x y z
N MET A 1 19.82 7.01 2.95
CA MET A 1 18.59 6.28 3.32
C MET A 1 17.86 5.92 2.03
N ALA A 2 17.36 4.70 1.89
CA ALA A 2 16.67 4.27 0.67
C ALA A 2 15.17 4.54 0.81
N LEU A 3 14.58 5.33 -0.10
CA LEU A 3 13.13 5.62 -0.14
C LEU A 3 12.26 4.33 -0.10
N ARG A 4 12.78 3.23 -0.65
CA ARG A 4 12.15 1.89 -0.57
C ARG A 4 12.07 1.34 0.86
N SER A 5 13.08 1.58 1.69
CA SER A 5 13.05 1.19 3.10
C SER A 5 12.04 2.02 3.87
N GLU A 6 11.94 3.31 3.54
CA GLU A 6 10.96 4.22 4.13
C GLU A 6 9.52 3.80 3.78
N LEU A 7 9.25 3.46 2.52
CA LEU A 7 7.98 2.86 2.09
C LEU A 7 7.60 1.59 2.86
N ALA A 8 8.59 0.73 3.14
CA ALA A 8 8.37 -0.50 3.90
C ALA A 8 8.21 -0.27 5.41
N ASP A 9 8.63 0.90 5.91
CA ASP A 9 8.54 1.29 7.32
C ASP A 9 7.26 2.09 7.62
N ILE A 10 6.62 2.69 6.59
CA ILE A 10 5.29 3.28 6.75
C ILE A 10 4.33 2.17 7.18
N LYS A 11 3.71 2.37 8.34
CA LYS A 11 2.63 1.52 8.82
C LYS A 11 1.33 2.29 8.87
N LYS A 12 0.22 1.59 8.65
CA LYS A 12 -1.12 2.16 8.75
C LYS A 12 -1.48 2.53 10.18
N LEU A 13 -1.05 1.75 11.19
CA LEU A 13 -1.18 1.89 12.66
C LEU A 13 -2.06 3.05 13.21
N ASP A 14 -1.75 4.32 12.94
CA ASP A 14 -2.48 5.49 13.48
C ASP A 14 -3.09 6.42 12.42
N SER A 15 -3.12 6.01 11.15
CA SER A 15 -3.53 6.83 10.01
C SER A 15 -4.65 6.16 9.21
N SER A 16 -5.59 6.96 8.70
CA SER A 16 -6.62 6.46 7.78
C SER A 16 -6.00 5.82 6.53
N ALA A 17 -6.71 4.89 5.90
CA ALA A 17 -6.34 4.25 4.65
C ALA A 17 -6.00 5.29 3.57
N THR A 18 -6.76 6.40 3.54
CA THR A 18 -6.51 7.55 2.66
C THR A 18 -5.17 8.22 2.96
N THR A 19 -4.89 8.52 4.23
CA THR A 19 -3.64 9.16 4.65
C THR A 19 -2.44 8.25 4.39
N TYR A 20 -2.57 6.96 4.71
CA TYR A 20 -1.54 5.95 4.47
C TYR A 20 -1.22 5.83 2.97
N PHE A 21 -2.23 5.64 2.13
CA PHE A 21 -2.06 5.48 0.69
C PHE A 21 -1.44 6.74 0.05
N ASN A 22 -1.87 7.94 0.48
CA ASN A 22 -1.27 9.19 0.02
C ASN A 22 0.21 9.29 0.39
N LYS A 23 0.62 8.92 1.61
CA LYS A 23 2.04 8.93 2.00
C LYS A 23 2.87 8.01 1.11
N MET A 24 2.37 6.81 0.82
CA MET A 24 3.05 5.88 -0.07
C MET A 24 3.17 6.42 -1.49
N LYS A 25 2.10 7.05 -1.99
CA LYS A 25 2.10 7.68 -3.31
C LYS A 25 3.15 8.79 -3.40
N VAL A 26 3.26 9.65 -2.38
CA VAL A 26 4.29 10.71 -2.34
C VAL A 26 5.70 10.15 -2.42
N LEU A 27 6.00 9.05 -1.71
CA LEU A 27 7.29 8.39 -1.79
C LEU A 27 7.50 7.72 -3.16
N ALA A 28 6.46 7.12 -3.74
CA ALA A 28 6.51 6.53 -5.08
C ALA A 28 6.74 7.58 -6.18
N ASP A 29 6.09 8.74 -6.07
CA ASP A 29 6.29 9.89 -6.95
C ASP A 29 7.72 10.44 -6.81
N THR A 30 8.24 10.50 -5.58
CA THR A 30 9.65 10.88 -5.31
C THR A 30 10.62 9.91 -5.96
N LEU A 31 10.37 8.60 -5.82
CA LEU A 31 11.13 7.53 -6.46
C LEU A 31 11.12 7.66 -7.98
N THR A 32 9.95 7.96 -8.55
CA THR A 32 9.79 8.23 -9.99
C THR A 32 10.57 9.46 -10.42
N SER A 33 10.52 10.54 -9.64
CA SER A 33 11.25 11.79 -9.89
C SER A 33 12.77 11.60 -9.93
N ILE A 34 13.32 10.71 -9.08
CA ILE A 34 14.75 10.37 -9.08
C ILE A 34 15.12 9.28 -10.12
N GLY A 35 14.21 8.94 -11.03
CA GLY A 35 14.44 7.94 -12.09
C GLY A 35 14.40 6.49 -11.59
N ARG A 36 13.77 6.22 -10.45
CA ARG A 36 13.58 4.88 -9.89
C ARG A 36 12.09 4.58 -9.64
N PRO A 37 11.24 4.62 -10.67
CA PRO A 37 9.80 4.37 -10.51
C PRO A 37 9.52 3.00 -9.88
N LEU A 38 8.36 2.90 -9.23
CA LEU A 38 7.85 1.64 -8.70
C LEU A 38 6.85 1.04 -9.69
N SER A 39 6.95 -0.27 -9.89
CA SER A 39 5.93 -1.02 -10.62
C SER A 39 4.66 -1.16 -9.76
N ASP A 40 3.51 -1.37 -10.38
CA ASP A 40 2.24 -1.58 -9.64
C ASP A 40 2.35 -2.74 -8.63
N GLU A 41 3.03 -3.82 -9.01
CA GLU A 41 3.29 -4.97 -8.14
C GLU A 41 4.21 -4.62 -6.94
N GLU A 42 5.27 -3.84 -7.17
CA GLU A 42 6.14 -3.37 -6.10
C GLU A 42 5.35 -2.47 -5.15
N PHE A 43 4.59 -1.51 -5.69
CA PHE A 43 3.78 -0.58 -4.91
C PHE A 43 2.74 -1.33 -4.06
N ALA A 44 2.02 -2.28 -4.66
CA ALA A 44 1.07 -3.11 -3.95
C ALA A 44 1.75 -3.93 -2.85
N GLY A 45 2.94 -4.48 -3.12
CA GLY A 45 3.76 -5.19 -2.13
C GLY A 45 4.19 -4.32 -0.96
N PHE A 46 4.57 -3.07 -1.19
CA PHE A 46 4.86 -2.13 -0.10
C PHE A 46 3.59 -1.81 0.70
N VAL A 47 2.48 -1.53 0.00
CA VAL A 47 1.19 -1.19 0.64
C VAL A 47 0.75 -2.28 1.60
N ILE A 48 0.73 -3.55 1.18
CA ILE A 48 0.28 -4.66 2.03
C ILE A 48 1.23 -4.93 3.21
N LYS A 49 2.52 -4.62 3.06
CA LYS A 49 3.53 -4.85 4.10
C LYS A 49 3.40 -3.88 5.29
N GLY A 50 2.88 -2.67 5.04
CA GLY A 50 2.61 -1.70 6.09
C GLY A 50 1.22 -1.79 6.69
N LEU A 51 0.40 -2.77 6.30
CA LEU A 51 -0.90 -3.03 6.93
C LEU A 51 -0.75 -3.91 8.17
N ASP A 52 -1.69 -3.75 9.10
CA ASP A 52 -1.80 -4.62 10.28
C ASP A 52 -2.54 -5.93 9.96
N ALA A 53 -2.53 -6.86 10.91
CA ALA A 53 -3.10 -8.21 10.76
C ALA A 53 -4.59 -8.22 10.36
N ASP A 54 -5.34 -7.15 10.67
CA ASP A 54 -6.74 -6.99 10.24
C ASP A 54 -6.89 -6.97 8.71
N TYR A 55 -5.81 -6.65 8.00
CA TYR A 55 -5.74 -6.60 6.55
C TYR A 55 -5.06 -7.83 5.93
N ASP A 56 -4.78 -8.90 6.71
CA ASP A 56 -4.15 -10.12 6.18
C ASP A 56 -4.93 -10.71 5.00
N ASN A 57 -6.26 -10.68 5.07
CA ASN A 57 -7.14 -11.10 3.96
C ASN A 57 -6.91 -10.29 2.68
N LEU A 58 -6.65 -8.99 2.82
CA LEU A 58 -6.32 -8.11 1.69
C LEU A 58 -4.93 -8.42 1.17
N ALA A 59 -3.94 -8.59 2.05
CA ALA A 59 -2.59 -8.95 1.70
C ALA A 59 -2.53 -10.27 0.91
N GLU A 60 -3.25 -11.30 1.37
CA GLU A 60 -3.40 -12.56 0.63
C GLU A 60 -4.07 -12.38 -0.72
N ALA A 61 -5.13 -11.57 -0.81
CA ALA A 61 -5.82 -11.33 -2.07
C ALA A 61 -4.91 -10.63 -3.09
N VAL A 62 -4.06 -9.72 -2.65
CA VAL A 62 -3.05 -9.05 -3.48
C VAL A 62 -1.95 -10.04 -3.90
N HIS A 63 -1.49 -10.88 -2.98
CA HIS A 63 -0.46 -11.88 -3.25
C HIS A 63 -0.95 -12.97 -4.24
N ASN A 64 -2.23 -13.32 -4.16
CA ASN A 64 -2.88 -14.29 -5.05
C ASN A 64 -3.39 -13.66 -6.36
N ALA A 65 -3.47 -12.33 -6.46
CA ALA A 65 -3.95 -11.66 -7.67
C ALA A 65 -2.97 -11.87 -8.83
N LYS A 66 -3.44 -12.56 -9.87
CA LYS A 66 -2.74 -12.68 -11.16
C LYS A 66 -3.73 -12.35 -12.28
N PRO A 67 -3.52 -11.26 -13.06
CA PRO A 67 -2.39 -10.32 -13.01
C PRO A 67 -2.38 -9.43 -11.74
N ALA A 68 -1.25 -8.74 -11.51
CA ALA A 68 -1.04 -7.89 -10.34
C ALA A 68 -2.20 -6.90 -10.14
N MET A 69 -2.67 -6.79 -8.90
CA MET A 69 -3.80 -5.93 -8.55
C MET A 69 -3.42 -4.47 -8.78
N PRO A 70 -4.23 -3.71 -9.55
CA PRO A 70 -3.90 -2.33 -9.84
C PRO A 70 -4.09 -1.43 -8.58
N PRO A 71 -3.34 -0.33 -8.46
CA PRO A 71 -3.35 0.51 -7.26
C PRO A 71 -4.74 1.06 -6.88
N HIS A 72 -5.60 1.32 -7.87
CA HIS A 72 -6.96 1.82 -7.63
C HIS A 72 -7.88 0.78 -6.98
N GLU A 73 -7.71 -0.50 -7.33
CA GLU A 73 -8.49 -1.60 -6.75
C GLU A 73 -7.99 -1.88 -5.33
N LEU A 74 -6.67 -1.87 -5.14
CA LEU A 74 -6.03 -1.97 -3.84
C LEU A 74 -6.54 -0.88 -2.88
N TYR A 75 -6.61 0.37 -3.35
CA TYR A 75 -7.14 1.49 -2.57
C TYR A 75 -8.62 1.29 -2.18
N SER A 76 -9.44 0.84 -3.14
CA SER A 76 -10.85 0.55 -2.87
C SER A 76 -11.04 -0.54 -1.81
N ARG A 77 -10.26 -1.63 -1.90
CA ARG A 77 -10.29 -2.72 -0.92
C ARG A 77 -9.75 -2.30 0.44
N LEU A 78 -8.73 -1.45 0.46
CA LEU A 78 -8.16 -0.88 1.68
C LEU A 78 -9.22 -0.06 2.44
N LEU A 79 -9.93 0.83 1.74
CA LEU A 79 -11.02 1.63 2.31
C LEU A 79 -12.17 0.76 2.82
N PHE A 80 -12.57 -0.25 2.04
CA PHE A 80 -13.63 -1.16 2.44
C PHE A 80 -13.27 -1.96 3.69
N THR A 81 -12.00 -2.38 3.81
CA THR A 81 -11.51 -3.10 4.99
C THR A 81 -11.43 -2.16 6.19
N GLU A 82 -10.93 -0.93 6.03
CA GLU A 82 -10.95 0.09 7.10
C GLU A 82 -12.36 0.34 7.64
N GLN A 83 -13.36 0.54 6.78
CA GLN A 83 -14.75 0.70 7.21
C GLN A 83 -15.29 -0.50 8.00
N ARG A 84 -14.79 -1.72 7.74
CA ARG A 84 -15.18 -2.92 8.47
C ARG A 84 -14.44 -3.08 9.80
N VAL A 85 -13.22 -2.58 9.90
CA VAL A 85 -12.39 -2.63 11.11
C VAL A 85 -12.78 -1.53 12.09
N GLU A 86 -13.16 -0.35 11.59
CA GLU A 86 -13.64 0.78 12.40
C GLU A 86 -15.12 0.66 12.83
N ALA A 87 -15.87 -0.31 12.30
CA ALA A 87 -17.29 -0.55 12.62
C ALA A 87 -17.49 -1.46 13.83
#